data_AF-A0A3B9TWZ8-F1
#
_entry.id   AF-A0A3B9TWZ8-F1
#
_cell.length_a   1.000
_cell.length_b   1.000
_cell.length_c   1.000
_cell.angle_alpha   90.00
_cell.angle_beta   90.00
_cell.angle_gamma   90.00
#
_symmetry.space_group_name_H-M   'P 1'
#
loop_
_entity.id
_entity.type
_entity.pdbx_description
1 polymer ?
#
loop_
_entity_poly.entity_id
_entity_poly.type
_entity_poly.pdbx_seq_one_letter_code
_entity_poly.pdbx_strand_id
1 'polypeptide(L)' 'TLTKGTSLKHAVTGQAYLLVSEGEVTVNGTRAVKGDGIAASGEKHLALDADGDAEILIIEVPGQRQAR' A
#
# COMPACT_ATOMS: atom_id res chain seq x y z
N THR A 1 -6.61 -8.63 -1.75
CA THR A 1 -7.78 -8.29 -0.90
C THR A 1 -7.45 -8.58 0.55
N LEU A 2 -7.90 -7.73 1.46
CA LEU A 2 -7.73 -7.84 2.91
C LEU A 2 -9.12 -7.76 3.56
N THR A 3 -9.40 -8.64 4.52
CA THR A 3 -10.61 -8.51 5.36
C THR A 3 -10.33 -7.54 6.50
N LYS A 4 -11.38 -6.90 7.02
CA LYS A 4 -11.28 -5.97 8.16
C LYS A 4 -10.45 -6.56 9.31
N GLY A 5 -9.55 -5.77 9.85
CA GLY A 5 -8.64 -6.13 10.95
C GLY A 5 -7.42 -6.94 10.51
N THR A 6 -7.27 -7.23 9.22
CA THR A 6 -6.04 -7.84 8.70
C THR A 6 -4.90 -6.83 8.76
N SER A 7 -3.79 -7.23 9.37
CA SER A 7 -2.51 -6.53 9.27
C SER A 7 -1.55 -7.34 8.40
N LEU A 8 -0.96 -6.67 7.41
CA LEU A 8 0.02 -7.26 6.50
C LEU A 8 1.28 -6.39 6.46
N LYS A 9 2.44 -7.04 6.55
CA LYS A 9 3.73 -6.38 6.30
C LYS A 9 4.27 -6.88 4.96
N HIS A 10 4.24 -6.03 3.95
CA HIS A 10 4.73 -6.33 2.61
C HIS A 10 6.14 -5.77 2.43
N ALA A 11 7.10 -6.63 2.06
CA ALA A 11 8.46 -6.17 1.77
C ALA A 11 8.49 -5.48 0.40
N VAL A 12 9.18 -4.34 0.31
CA VAL A 12 9.30 -3.58 -0.94
C VAL A 12 10.75 -3.58 -1.41
N THR A 13 10.96 -3.91 -2.68
CA THR A 13 12.28 -3.82 -3.32
C THR A 13 12.33 -2.63 -4.27
N GLY A 14 12.90 -1.53 -3.79
CA GLY A 14 13.06 -0.30 -4.58
C GLY A 14 11.91 0.67 -4.37
N GLN A 15 10.99 0.71 -5.33
CA GLN A 15 9.88 1.67 -5.39
C GLN A 15 8.56 0.93 -5.51
N ALA A 16 7.52 1.43 -4.86
CA ALA A 16 6.17 0.88 -5.02
C ALA A 16 5.14 1.98 -5.17
N TYR A 17 4.06 1.67 -5.88
CA TYR A 17 2.84 2.44 -5.91
C TYR A 17 1.69 1.54 -5.46
N LEU A 18 0.95 1.98 -4.45
CA LEU A 18 -0.23 1.30 -3.94
C LEU A 18 -1.46 2.05 -4.41
N LEU A 19 -2.46 1.35 -4.93
CA LEU A 19 -3.78 1.87 -5.26
C LEU A 19 -4.83 1.14 -4.43
N VAL A 20 -5.73 1.88 -3.80
CA VAL A 20 -6.91 1.31 -3.13
C VAL A 20 -8.05 1.23 -4.15
N SER A 21 -8.37 0.02 -4.63
CA SER A 21 -9.45 -0.18 -5.60
C SER A 21 -10.83 -0.18 -4.93
N GLU A 22 -10.91 -0.66 -3.69
CA GLU A 22 -12.11 -0.64 -2.84
C GLU A 22 -11.76 -0.56 -1.36
N GLY A 23 -12.69 -0.01 -0.56
CA GLY A 23 -12.59 0.00 0.89
C GLY A 23 -11.64 1.04 1.46
N GLU A 24 -11.03 0.70 2.60
CA GLU A 24 -10.19 1.59 3.41
C GLU A 24 -9.04 0.80 4.04
N VAL A 25 -7.84 1.37 3.97
CA VAL A 25 -6.61 0.79 4.54
C VAL A 25 -5.73 1.90 5.08
N THR A 26 -5.06 1.64 6.19
CA THR A 26 -3.97 2.48 6.69
C THR A 26 -2.64 1.91 6.22
N VAL A 27 -1.84 2.72 5.51
CA VAL A 27 -0.55 2.35 4.93
C VAL A 27 0.55 3.17 5.60
N ASN A 28 1.45 2.52 6.33
CA ASN A 28 2.51 3.19 7.11
C ASN A 28 1.96 4.36 7.98
N GLY A 29 0.78 4.19 8.57
CA GLY A 29 0.10 5.22 9.37
C GLY A 29 -0.66 6.26 8.57
N THR A 30 -0.64 6.21 7.23
CA THR A 30 -1.43 7.08 6.36
C THR A 30 -2.72 6.37 5.94
N ARG A 31 -3.86 6.91 6.36
CA ARG A 31 -5.18 6.41 5.93
C ARG A 31 -5.39 6.70 4.44
N ALA A 32 -5.83 5.69 3.69
CA ALA A 32 -6.24 5.80 2.29
C ALA A 32 -7.55 5.06 2.03
N VAL A 33 -8.36 5.60 1.14
CA VAL A 33 -9.66 5.07 0.74
C VAL A 33 -9.71 4.79 -0.76
N LYS A 34 -10.78 4.15 -1.22
CA LYS A 34 -11.05 3.92 -2.65
C LYS A 34 -10.67 5.12 -3.53
N GLY A 35 -9.83 4.84 -4.53
CA GLY A 35 -9.36 5.81 -5.52
C GLY A 35 -8.04 6.49 -5.13
N ASP A 36 -7.64 6.43 -3.85
CA ASP A 36 -6.36 6.97 -3.41
C ASP A 36 -5.20 6.10 -3.90
N GLY A 37 -4.13 6.78 -4.27
CA GLY A 37 -2.85 6.17 -4.59
C GLY A 37 -1.75 6.67 -3.66
N ILE A 38 -0.89 5.77 -3.20
CA ILE A 38 0.25 6.06 -2.33
C ILE A 38 1.53 5.67 -3.06
N ALA A 39 2.39 6.65 -3.28
CA ALA A 39 3.77 6.42 -3.71
C ALA A 39 4.63 6.08 -2.48
N ALA A 40 5.31 4.94 -2.54
CA ALA A 40 6.25 4.49 -1.52
C ALA A 40 7.67 4.51 -2.09
N SER A 41 8.39 5.59 -1.77
CA SER A 41 9.76 5.85 -2.21
C SER A 41 10.74 5.65 -1.07
N GLY A 42 11.64 4.67 -1.18
CA GLY A 42 12.69 4.43 -0.18
C GLY A 42 12.24 3.63 1.05
N GLU A 43 10.98 3.22 1.10
CA GLU A 43 10.47 2.31 2.11
C GLU A 43 10.95 0.89 1.87
N LYS A 44 11.42 0.21 2.94
CA LYS A 44 11.77 -1.22 2.86
C LYS A 44 10.54 -2.12 2.98
N HIS A 45 9.44 -1.57 3.50
CA HIS A 45 8.21 -2.30 3.72
C HIS A 45 7.01 -1.36 3.77
N LEU A 46 5.85 -1.91 3.41
CA LEU A 46 4.55 -1.32 3.64
C LEU A 46 3.87 -2.09 4.76
N ALA A 47 3.56 -1.41 5.86
CA ALA A 47 2.63 -1.86 6.88
C ALA A 47 1.22 -1.47 6.43
N LEU A 48 0.35 -2.47 6.25
CA LEU A 48 -1.01 -2.32 5.77
C LEU A 48 -1.95 -2.81 6.86
N ASP A 49 -2.83 -1.94 7.33
CA ASP A 49 -3.85 -2.25 8.32
C ASP A 49 -5.23 -2.01 7.69
N ALA A 50 -6.01 -3.07 7.53
CA ALA A 50 -7.32 -2.99 6.90
C ALA A 50 -8.38 -2.49 7.91
N ASP A 51 -8.68 -1.19 7.87
CA ASP A 51 -9.69 -0.55 8.73
C ASP A 51 -11.13 -1.03 8.40
N GLY A 52 -11.32 -1.48 7.16
CA GLY A 52 -12.49 -2.22 6.66
C GLY A 52 -12.08 -3.33 5.71
N ASP A 53 -13.05 -4.02 5.10
CA ASP A 53 -12.73 -4.90 3.96
C ASP A 53 -12.18 -4.03 2.82
N ALA A 54 -11.04 -4.42 2.26
CA ALA A 54 -10.31 -3.60 1.30
C ALA A 54 -9.72 -4.43 0.16
N GLU A 55 -9.67 -3.83 -1.02
CA GLU A 55 -8.94 -4.34 -2.16
C GLU A 55 -7.89 -3.33 -2.59
N ILE A 56 -6.66 -3.82 -2.73
CA ILE A 56 -5.49 -3.00 -3.03
C ILE A 56 -4.66 -3.66 -4.12
N LEU A 57 -4.07 -2.83 -4.96
CA LEU A 57 -3.05 -3.21 -5.94
C LEU A 57 -1.72 -2.59 -5.53
N ILE A 58 -0.68 -3.40 -5.40
CA ILE A 58 0.69 -2.93 -5.18
C ILE A 58 1.48 -3.19 -6.46
N ILE A 59 2.06 -2.13 -7.00
CA ILE A 59 2.91 -2.17 -8.19
C ILE A 59 4.32 -1.82 -7.75
N GLU A 60 5.21 -2.82 -7.75
CA GLU A 60 6.62 -2.62 -7.47
C GLU A 60 7.42 -2.39 -8.75
N VAL A 61 8.35 -1.44 -8.70
CA VAL A 61 9.28 -1.14 -9.79
C VAL A 61 10.71 -1.38 -9.26
N PRO A 62 11.27 -2.58 -9.47
CA PRO A 62 12.61 -2.92 -9.02
C PRO A 62 13.66 -2.01 -9.66
N GLY A 63 14.64 -1.58 -8.87
CA GLY A 63 15.83 -0.88 -9.37
C GLY A 63 15.67 0.62 -9.67
N GLN A 64 14.49 1.20 -9.47
CA GLN A 64 14.28 2.65 -9.57
C GLN A 64 14.39 3.31 -8.19
N ARG A 65 14.96 4.53 -8.13
CA ARG A 65 15.14 5.29 -6.88
C ARG A 65 14.04 6.31 -6.60
N GLN A 66 13.15 6.64 -7.55
CA GLN A 66 12.01 7.57 -7.37
C GLN A 66 10.80 7.17 -8.23
N ALA A 67 9.58 7.19 -7.65
CA ALA A 67 8.31 7.10 -8.34
C ALA A 67 7.84 8.53 -8.65
N ARG A 68 7.33 8.75 -9.86
CA ARG A 68 6.87 10.05 -10.36
C ARG A 68 5.35 10.14 -10.33
#